data_AF-A0A661B2S3-F1
#
_entry.id   AF-A0A661B2S3-F1
#
_cell.length_a   1.000
_cell.length_b   1.000
_cell.length_c   1.000
_cell.angle_alpha   90.00
_cell.angle_beta   90.00
_cell.angle_gamma   90.00
#
_symmetry.space_group_name_H-M   'P 1'
#
loop_
_entity.id
_entity.type
_entity.pdbx_description
1 polymer ?
#
loop_
_entity_poly.entity_id
_entity_poly.type
_entity_poly.pdbx_seq_one_letter_code
_entity_poly.pdbx_strand_id
1 'polypeptide(L)'
;MKKIMLITIILTGMLFAFDFSEDTVVSAKLQELIDSVPAHQNFPNASYYIISDSTVVSLTPTGSETEKYFLAKAYTYRGKKRLSNFKINYNADYEEVQLIRARTINDDGVFPVDTMEVNEITPPEYSEATQYVN
;
A
#
# COMPACT_ATOMS: atom_id res chain seq x y z
N MET A 1 18.52 -45.88 16.52
CA MET A 1 19.13 -44.55 16.44
C MET A 1 18.87 -43.84 15.10
N LYS A 2 18.96 -44.51 13.93
CA LYS A 2 18.67 -43.90 12.61
C LYS A 2 17.20 -43.52 12.34
N LYS A 3 16.21 -44.12 13.02
CA LYS A 3 14.77 -43.83 12.82
C LYS A 3 14.27 -42.57 13.54
N ILE A 4 14.92 -42.16 14.63
CA ILE A 4 14.54 -40.96 15.40
C ILE A 4 15.01 -39.69 14.68
N MET A 5 16.15 -39.77 13.98
CA MET A 5 16.74 -38.65 13.22
C MET A 5 15.92 -38.26 11.97
N LEU A 6 15.09 -39.17 11.43
CA LEU A 6 14.25 -38.87 10.25
C LEU A 6 12.99 -38.07 10.61
N ILE A 7 12.46 -38.23 11.82
CA ILE A 7 11.25 -37.53 12.28
C ILE A 7 11.55 -36.05 12.58
N THR A 8 12.77 -35.75 13.03
CA THR A 8 13.19 -34.37 13.30
C THR A 8 13.32 -33.55 12.02
N ILE A 9 13.74 -34.15 10.89
CA ILE A 9 13.85 -33.44 9.60
C ILE A 9 12.48 -33.14 9.00
N ILE A 10 11.49 -34.03 9.18
CA ILE A 10 10.12 -33.79 8.71
C ILE A 10 9.42 -32.72 9.57
N LEU A 11 9.71 -32.65 10.87
CA LEU A 11 9.16 -31.62 11.75
C LEU A 11 9.82 -30.24 11.55
N THR A 12 11.06 -30.20 11.08
CA THR A 12 11.76 -28.93 10.77
C THR A 12 11.36 -28.38 9.39
N GLY A 13 10.90 -29.24 8.47
CA GLY A 13 10.40 -28.86 7.14
C GLY A 13 8.96 -28.34 7.11
N MET A 14 8.23 -28.38 8.22
CA MET A 14 6.88 -27.81 8.38
C MET A 14 6.87 -26.44 9.06
N LEU A 15 8.04 -25.82 9.22
CA LEU A 15 8.19 -24.40 9.53
C LEU A 15 8.46 -23.61 8.23
N PHE A 16 7.81 -24.00 7.11
CA PHE A 16 7.53 -23.00 6.08
C PHE A 16 6.55 -22.02 6.72
N ALA A 17 7.11 -20.92 7.21
CA ALA A 17 6.39 -19.76 7.64
C ALA A 17 5.33 -19.42 6.59
N PHE A 18 4.08 -19.77 6.88
CA PHE A 18 2.99 -18.98 6.36
C PHE A 18 3.16 -17.62 7.02
N ASP A 19 3.81 -16.71 6.31
CA ASP A 19 3.79 -15.31 6.65
C ASP A 19 2.36 -14.82 6.37
N PHE A 20 1.46 -15.07 7.32
CA PHE A 20 0.15 -14.42 7.39
C PHE A 20 0.35 -12.95 7.79
N SER A 21 1.27 -12.25 7.12
CA SER A 21 1.30 -10.81 7.20
C SER A 21 -0.06 -10.30 6.76
N GLU A 22 -0.66 -9.42 7.56
CA GLU A 22 -1.91 -8.73 7.20
C GLU A 22 -1.82 -8.06 5.82
N ASP A 23 -0.61 -7.84 5.31
CA ASP A 23 -0.34 -7.22 4.03
C ASP A 23 -0.69 -8.13 2.85
N THR A 24 -0.72 -9.46 3.00
CA THR A 24 -1.02 -10.43 1.94
C THR A 24 -2.45 -10.96 1.97
N VAL A 25 -3.26 -10.57 2.96
CA VAL A 25 -4.63 -11.07 3.15
C VAL A 25 -5.66 -9.93 3.05
N VAL A 26 -6.77 -10.18 2.36
CA VAL A 26 -7.94 -9.29 2.33
C VAL A 26 -8.88 -9.68 3.47
N SER A 27 -9.13 -8.76 4.40
CA SER A 27 -10.11 -9.00 5.47
C SER A 27 -11.53 -9.06 4.90
N ALA A 28 -12.44 -9.78 5.56
CA ALA A 28 -13.84 -9.88 5.11
C ALA A 28 -14.51 -8.51 4.95
N LYS A 29 -14.17 -7.54 5.81
CA LYS A 29 -14.69 -6.18 5.71
C LYS A 29 -14.16 -5.42 4.51
N LEU A 30 -12.88 -5.59 4.18
CA LEU A 30 -12.29 -5.00 2.98
C LEU A 30 -12.86 -5.65 1.72
N GLN A 31 -13.09 -6.96 1.73
CA GLN A 31 -13.73 -7.66 0.63
C GLN A 31 -15.15 -7.14 0.38
N GLU A 32 -15.97 -6.98 1.42
CA GLU A 32 -17.30 -6.38 1.31
C GLU A 32 -17.25 -4.97 0.68
N LEU A 33 -16.27 -4.16 1.09
CA LEU A 33 -16.06 -2.82 0.54
C LEU A 33 -15.70 -2.88 -0.96
N ILE A 34 -14.81 -3.80 -1.37
CA ILE A 34 -14.42 -4.01 -2.78
C ILE A 34 -15.61 -4.51 -3.61
N ASP A 35 -16.43 -5.40 -3.06
CA ASP A 35 -17.60 -5.98 -3.73
C ASP A 35 -18.73 -4.96 -3.87
N SER A 36 -18.80 -3.97 -2.97
CA SER A 36 -19.76 -2.87 -3.07
C SER A 36 -19.51 -1.93 -4.24
N VAL A 37 -18.32 -1.98 -4.86
CA VAL A 37 -17.96 -1.09 -5.97
C VAL A 37 -18.80 -1.40 -7.19
N PRO A 38 -19.51 -0.40 -7.76
CA PRO A 38 -20.33 -0.61 -8.95
C PRO A 38 -19.55 -1.20 -10.13
N ALA A 39 -20.23 -1.97 -10.96
CA ALA A 39 -19.66 -2.47 -12.21
C ALA A 39 -19.33 -1.30 -13.15
N HIS A 40 -18.28 -1.45 -13.97
CA HIS A 40 -17.87 -0.43 -14.94
C HIS A 40 -19.00 -0.06 -15.93
N GLN A 41 -19.90 -0.99 -16.23
CA GLN A 41 -21.06 -0.75 -17.11
C GLN A 41 -21.97 0.37 -16.60
N ASN A 42 -22.01 0.60 -15.29
CA ASN A 42 -22.77 1.70 -14.70
C ASN A 42 -22.08 3.07 -14.89
N PHE A 43 -20.76 3.06 -15.16
CA PHE A 43 -19.92 4.24 -15.33
C PHE A 43 -18.95 4.07 -16.52
N PRO A 44 -19.45 3.96 -17.76
CA PRO A 44 -18.65 3.56 -18.93
C PRO A 44 -17.53 4.56 -19.27
N ASN A 45 -17.68 5.82 -18.88
CA ASN A 45 -16.67 6.85 -19.09
C ASN A 45 -15.63 6.95 -17.95
N ALA A 46 -15.85 6.25 -16.83
CA ALA A 46 -14.96 6.31 -15.68
C ALA A 46 -13.73 5.42 -15.89
N SER A 47 -12.54 5.98 -15.70
CA SER A 47 -11.30 5.21 -15.79
C SER A 47 -11.00 4.39 -14.53
N TYR A 48 -11.48 4.85 -13.38
CA TYR A 48 -11.35 4.24 -12.05
C TYR A 48 -12.47 4.76 -11.13
N TYR A 49 -12.63 4.12 -9.98
CA TYR A 49 -13.58 4.48 -8.91
C TYR A 49 -12.82 4.61 -7.59
N ILE A 50 -12.98 5.72 -6.89
CA ILE A 50 -12.39 5.93 -5.55
C ILE A 50 -13.36 5.33 -4.54
N ILE A 51 -12.89 4.33 -3.80
CA ILE A 51 -13.66 3.65 -2.76
C ILE A 51 -13.53 4.41 -1.43
N SER A 52 -12.31 4.86 -1.11
CA SER A 52 -12.01 5.66 0.06
C SER A 52 -10.87 6.63 -0.25
N ASP A 53 -11.04 7.86 0.20
CA ASP A 53 -10.01 8.90 0.24
C ASP A 53 -10.24 9.67 1.55
N SER A 54 -9.42 9.37 2.55
CA SER A 54 -9.58 9.87 3.91
C SER A 54 -8.25 10.39 4.42
N THR A 55 -8.30 11.52 5.11
CA THR A 55 -7.16 12.08 5.84
C THR A 55 -7.61 12.34 7.27
N VAL A 56 -6.89 11.78 8.24
CA VAL A 56 -7.10 11.99 9.67
C VAL A 56 -5.93 12.82 10.19
N VAL A 57 -6.24 13.94 10.83
CA VAL A 57 -5.23 14.82 11.45
C VAL A 57 -5.47 14.85 12.95
N SER A 58 -4.47 14.42 13.69
CA SER A 58 -4.46 14.39 15.15
C SER A 58 -3.51 15.44 15.69
N LEU A 59 -4.03 16.37 16.48
CA LEU A 59 -3.22 17.40 17.15
C LEU A 59 -2.75 16.87 18.51
N THR A 60 -1.44 16.84 18.71
CA THR A 60 -0.81 16.46 19.98
C THR A 60 -0.16 17.68 20.62
N PRO A 61 0.16 17.67 21.93
CA PRO A 61 0.88 18.77 22.56
C PRO A 61 2.26 19.07 21.94
N THR A 62 2.84 18.10 21.23
CA THR A 62 4.18 18.18 20.64
C THR A 62 4.17 18.41 19.12
N GLY A 63 3.01 18.41 18.47
CA GLY A 63 2.91 18.59 17.03
C GLY A 63 1.59 18.07 16.44
N SER A 64 1.65 17.55 15.22
CA SER A 64 0.51 16.95 14.54
C SER A 64 0.91 15.66 13.83
N GLU A 65 0.03 14.67 13.88
CA GLU A 65 0.15 13.42 13.13
C GLU A 65 -0.92 13.40 12.03
N THR A 66 -0.54 13.02 10.81
CA THR A 66 -1.46 12.95 9.67
C THR A 66 -1.43 11.55 9.05
N GLU A 67 -2.56 10.87 9.08
CA GLU A 67 -2.74 9.57 8.42
C GLU A 67 -3.55 9.75 7.15
N LYS A 68 -3.08 9.17 6.04
CA LYS A 68 -3.73 9.23 4.73
C LYS A 68 -4.11 7.82 4.28
N TYR A 69 -5.39 7.63 3.95
CA TYR A 69 -5.93 6.37 3.46
C TYR A 69 -6.52 6.58 2.07
N PHE A 70 -6.01 5.83 1.09
CA PHE A 70 -6.48 5.87 -0.28
C PHE A 70 -6.73 4.46 -0.81
N LEU A 71 -7.93 4.24 -1.36
CA LEU A 71 -8.31 2.97 -1.98
C LEU A 71 -9.16 3.25 -3.22
N ALA A 72 -8.74 2.68 -4.36
CA ALA A 72 -9.45 2.86 -5.63
C ALA A 72 -9.44 1.58 -6.46
N LYS A 73 -10.52 1.37 -7.24
CA LYS A 73 -10.64 0.30 -8.24
C LYS A 73 -10.40 0.87 -9.63
N ALA A 74 -9.42 0.35 -10.36
CA ALA A 74 -9.20 0.70 -11.76
C ALA A 74 -10.16 -0.08 -12.68
N TYR A 75 -10.88 0.62 -13.58
CA TYR A 75 -11.72 -0.03 -14.59
C TYR A 75 -11.01 -0.23 -15.92
N THR A 76 -10.11 0.69 -16.28
CA THR A 76 -9.45 0.72 -17.59
C THR A 76 -7.93 0.78 -17.44
N TYR A 77 -7.19 0.47 -18.51
CA TYR A 77 -5.75 0.66 -18.56
C TYR A 77 -5.33 2.11 -18.24
N ARG A 78 -6.10 3.09 -18.72
CA ARG A 78 -5.88 4.52 -18.38
C ARG A 78 -5.99 4.76 -16.88
N GLY A 79 -6.98 4.15 -16.23
CA GLY A 79 -7.14 4.21 -14.78
C GLY A 79 -5.96 3.59 -14.04
N LYS A 80 -5.55 2.38 -14.45
CA LYS A 80 -4.35 1.72 -13.90
C LYS A 80 -3.12 2.62 -13.99
N LYS A 81 -2.88 3.24 -15.15
CA LYS A 81 -1.75 4.17 -15.35
C LYS A 81 -1.83 5.42 -14.47
N ARG A 82 -3.04 5.93 -14.19
CA ARG A 82 -3.22 7.09 -13.30
C ARG A 82 -3.00 6.73 -11.84
N LEU A 83 -3.40 5.53 -11.43
CA LEU A 83 -3.28 5.02 -10.07
C LEU A 83 -1.95 4.30 -9.81
N SER A 84 -1.07 4.18 -10.80
CA SER A 84 0.18 3.41 -10.68
C SER A 84 1.20 4.08 -9.76
N ASN A 85 1.08 5.40 -9.54
CA ASN A 85 1.98 6.15 -8.67
C ASN A 85 1.13 6.95 -7.69
N PHE A 86 1.48 6.86 -6.41
CA PHE A 86 0.92 7.70 -5.36
C PHE A 86 2.03 8.60 -4.83
N LYS A 87 1.78 9.92 -4.78
CA LYS A 87 2.77 10.91 -4.36
C LYS A 87 2.31 11.58 -3.08
N ILE A 88 3.19 11.62 -2.09
CA ILE A 88 2.99 12.37 -0.85
C ILE A 88 4.06 13.44 -0.82
N ASN A 89 3.63 14.70 -0.83
CA ASN A 89 4.53 15.81 -0.61
C ASN A 89 4.66 16.05 0.90
N TYR A 90 5.89 16.27 1.37
CA TYR A 90 6.20 16.60 2.74
C TYR A 90 7.41 17.53 2.79
N ASN A 91 7.60 18.22 3.91
CA ASN A 91 8.79 19.00 4.19
C ASN A 91 9.72 18.21 5.13
N ALA A 92 10.83 17.70 4.60
CA ALA A 92 11.78 16.89 5.37
C ALA A 92 12.42 17.61 6.58
N ASP A 93 12.38 18.94 6.65
CA ASP A 93 12.86 19.70 7.82
C ASP A 93 11.93 19.60 9.04
N TYR A 94 10.65 19.28 8.82
CA TYR A 94 9.60 19.32 9.85
C TYR A 94 8.72 18.08 9.91
N GLU A 95 8.72 17.27 8.85
CA GLU A 95 7.81 16.15 8.65
C GLU A 95 8.60 14.89 8.30
N GLU A 96 8.14 13.76 8.82
CA GLU A 96 8.59 12.43 8.46
C GLU A 96 7.40 11.66 7.86
N VAL A 97 7.62 10.96 6.74
CA VAL A 97 6.58 10.15 6.09
C VAL A 97 6.92 8.68 6.25
N GLN A 98 6.04 7.95 6.92
CA GLN A 98 6.14 6.50 7.05
C GLN A 98 5.07 5.81 6.19
N LEU A 99 5.50 4.91 5.31
CA LEU A 99 4.58 4.04 4.58
C LEU A 99 4.07 2.93 5.50
N ILE A 100 2.82 3.02 5.93
CA ILE A 100 2.19 1.99 6.78
C ILE A 100 1.88 0.73 5.97
N ARG A 101 1.26 0.90 4.79
CA ARG A 101 0.82 -0.21 3.92
C ARG A 101 0.55 0.28 2.50
N ALA A 102 1.08 -0.42 1.51
CA ALA A 102 0.71 -0.26 0.11
C ALA A 102 0.66 -1.62 -0.58
N ARG A 103 -0.42 -1.88 -1.33
CA ARG A 103 -0.64 -3.16 -2.02
C ARG A 103 -1.63 -3.04 -3.15
N THR A 104 -1.50 -3.92 -4.13
CA THR A 104 -2.49 -4.16 -5.19
C THR A 104 -3.29 -5.41 -4.88
N ILE A 105 -4.61 -5.35 -5.07
CA ILE A 105 -5.51 -6.49 -4.91
C ILE A 105 -6.14 -6.77 -6.28
N ASN A 106 -6.01 -7.99 -6.77
CA ASN A 106 -6.61 -8.47 -8.02
C ASN A 106 -7.08 -9.93 -7.87
N ASP A 107 -7.55 -10.53 -8.96
CA ASP A 107 -8.04 -11.91 -8.96
C ASP A 107 -6.93 -12.95 -8.69
N ASP A 108 -5.67 -12.60 -8.98
CA ASP A 108 -4.50 -13.46 -8.75
C ASP A 108 -4.04 -13.45 -7.28
N GLY A 109 -4.41 -12.40 -6.53
CA GLY A 109 -4.11 -12.27 -5.12
C GLY A 109 -3.81 -10.85 -4.66
N VAL A 110 -3.07 -10.76 -3.56
CA VAL A 110 -2.65 -9.50 -2.93
C VAL A 110 -1.14 -9.35 -3.08
N PHE A 111 -0.72 -8.23 -3.64
CA PHE A 111 0.67 -7.93 -3.96
C PHE A 111 1.10 -6.66 -3.22
N PRO A 112 1.83 -6.78 -2.09
CA PRO A 112 2.46 -5.64 -1.44
C PRO A 112 3.41 -4.91 -2.39
N VAL A 113 3.52 -3.60 -2.25
CA VAL A 113 4.52 -2.81 -2.97
C VAL A 113 5.89 -3.08 -2.37
N ASP A 114 6.89 -3.32 -3.23
CA ASP A 114 8.27 -3.51 -2.79
C ASP A 114 8.83 -2.19 -2.26
N THR A 115 9.57 -2.23 -1.15
CA THR A 115 10.22 -1.05 -0.58
C THR A 115 11.23 -0.43 -1.56
N MET A 116 11.80 -1.22 -2.48
CA MET A 116 12.67 -0.71 -3.55
C MET A 116 11.92 0.16 -4.58
N GLU A 117 10.59 0.09 -4.64
CA GLU A 117 9.75 0.93 -5.52
C GLU A 117 9.31 2.23 -4.84
N VAL A 118 9.57 2.38 -3.54
CA VAL A 118 9.32 3.62 -2.79
C VAL A 118 10.52 4.55 -2.96
N ASN A 119 10.28 5.69 -3.61
CA ASN A 119 11.33 6.63 -3.96
C ASN A 119 11.01 8.02 -3.43
N GLU A 120 12.00 8.65 -2.79
CA GLU A 120 11.98 10.07 -2.51
C GLU A 120 12.51 10.84 -3.72
N ILE A 121 11.76 11.83 -4.18
CA ILE A 121 12.13 12.65 -5.32
C ILE A 121 11.96 14.12 -4.97
N THR A 122 12.86 14.96 -5.46
CA THR A 122 12.66 16.41 -5.40
C THR A 122 11.55 16.79 -6.38
N PRO A 123 10.50 17.52 -5.95
CA PRO A 123 9.47 17.97 -6.86
C PRO A 123 10.08 18.83 -7.98
N PRO A 124 9.61 18.71 -9.24
CA PRO A 124 10.19 19.44 -10.37
C PRO A 124 10.28 20.96 -10.15
N GLU A 125 9.32 21.51 -9.41
CA GLU A 125 9.23 22.92 -9.06
C GLU A 125 10.44 23.42 -8.24
N TYR A 126 11.13 22.52 -7.53
CA TYR A 126 12.29 22.81 -6.69
C TYR A 126 13.60 22.25 -7.26
N SER A 127 13.59 21.73 -8.49
CA SER A 127 14.77 21.08 -9.10
C SER A 127 15.99 22.00 -9.27
N GLU A 128 15.78 23.32 -9.32
CA GLU A 128 16.84 24.33 -9.40
C GLU A 128 17.08 25.07 -8.07
N ALA A 129 16.34 24.72 -7.02
CA ALA A 129 16.50 25.33 -5.71
C ALA A 129 17.69 24.72 -4.97
N THR A 130 18.56 25.56 -4.40
CA THR A 130 19.66 25.09 -3.56
C THR A 130 19.10 24.39 -2.32
N GLN A 131 19.34 23.09 -2.20
CA GLN A 131 19.03 22.35 -0.98
C GLN A 131 20.06 22.73 0.09
N TYR A 132 19.58 23.24 1.23
CA TYR A 132 20.43 23.41 2.41
C TYR A 132 20.54 22.06 3.11
N VAL A 133 21.72 21.44 3.00
CA VAL A 133 22.02 20.21 3.73
C VAL A 133 22.48 20.62 5.13
N ASN A 134 21.77 20.18 6.18
CA ASN A 134 22.23 20.28 7.57
C ASN A 134 22.88 18.96 8.02
#